data_AF-A0A1M3LPD6-F1
#
_entry.id   AF-A0A1M3LPD6-F1
#
_cell.length_a   1.000
_cell.length_b   1.000
_cell.length_c   1.000
_cell.angle_alpha   90.00
_cell.angle_beta   90.00
_cell.angle_gamma   90.00
#
_symmetry.space_group_name_H-M   'P 1'
#
loop_
_entity.id
_entity.type
_entity.pdbx_description
1 polymer ?
#
loop_
_entity_poly.entity_id
_entity_poly.type
_entity_poly.pdbx_seq_one_letter_code
_entity_poly.pdbx_strand_id
1 'polypeptide(L)'
;MKNIDPALVIALLGAGGLGAFVKDIFEGLWKLRSGVSARETKRRIDVVQQRDEAYTRLEQERDRADRAERNVAALREYVTDLRIQLRTAGVQRNEIAPQPDLERTLDRNEVRRIIDKE
;
A
#
# COMPACT_ATOMS: atom_id res chain seq x y z
N MET A 1 -56.32 -38.50 -6.26
CA MET A 1 -54.89 -38.34 -5.92
C MET A 1 -54.27 -39.73 -5.99
N LYS A 2 -53.38 -40.00 -6.96
CA LYS A 2 -52.71 -41.31 -7.07
C LYS A 2 -51.76 -41.45 -5.89
N ASN A 3 -52.00 -42.46 -5.05
CA ASN A 3 -51.08 -42.85 -3.98
C ASN A 3 -49.79 -43.32 -4.66
N ILE A 4 -48.72 -42.55 -4.51
CA ILE A 4 -47.40 -42.96 -4.97
C ILE A 4 -46.97 -44.07 -4.01
N ASP A 5 -46.88 -45.28 -4.53
CA ASP A 5 -46.57 -46.48 -3.76
C ASP A 5 -45.17 -46.30 -3.11
N PRO A 6 -45.02 -46.39 -1.77
CA PRO A 6 -43.72 -46.23 -1.13
C PRO A 6 -42.68 -47.24 -1.64
N ALA A 7 -43.14 -48.42 -2.12
CA ALA A 7 -42.30 -49.41 -2.79
C ALA A 7 -41.74 -48.89 -4.13
N LEU A 8 -42.50 -48.08 -4.88
CA LEU A 8 -42.05 -47.44 -6.12
C LEU A 8 -40.98 -46.37 -5.84
N VAL A 9 -41.17 -45.58 -4.77
CA VAL A 9 -40.18 -44.58 -4.32
C VAL A 9 -38.89 -45.26 -3.89
N ILE A 10 -38.98 -46.34 -3.10
CA ILE A 10 -37.83 -47.12 -2.64
C ILE A 10 -37.16 -47.88 -3.78
N ALA A 11 -37.90 -48.38 -4.77
CA ALA A 11 -37.34 -49.02 -5.96
C ALA A 11 -36.60 -47.99 -6.85
N LEU A 12 -37.15 -46.79 -7.01
CA LEU A 12 -36.48 -45.67 -7.70
C LEU A 12 -35.24 -45.17 -6.95
N LEU A 13 -35.25 -45.21 -5.61
CA LEU A 13 -34.10 -44.86 -4.76
C LEU A 13 -33.04 -45.97 -4.67
N GLY A 14 -33.45 -47.24 -4.71
CA GLY A 14 -32.59 -48.41 -4.59
C GLY A 14 -31.91 -48.82 -5.90
N ALA A 15 -32.51 -48.53 -7.05
CA ALA A 15 -31.94 -48.78 -8.37
C ALA A 15 -30.98 -47.67 -8.82
N GLY A 16 -29.94 -47.37 -8.02
CA GLY A 16 -28.65 -46.85 -8.47
C GLY A 16 -28.52 -45.53 -9.25
N GLY A 17 -29.59 -44.78 -9.54
CA GLY A 17 -29.52 -43.58 -10.40
C GLY A 17 -29.73 -42.24 -9.69
N LEU A 18 -30.63 -42.19 -8.70
CA LEU A 18 -31.01 -40.92 -8.06
C LEU A 18 -30.05 -40.47 -6.95
N GLY A 19 -29.30 -41.38 -6.32
CA GLY A 19 -28.34 -41.02 -5.27
C GLY A 19 -27.21 -40.12 -5.79
N ALA A 20 -26.70 -40.40 -6.99
CA ALA A 20 -25.72 -39.57 -7.67
C ALA A 20 -26.31 -38.21 -8.08
N PHE A 21 -27.53 -38.21 -8.62
CA PHE A 21 -28.23 -36.99 -9.01
C PHE A 21 -28.54 -36.05 -7.83
N VAL A 22 -28.98 -36.60 -6.70
CA VAL A 22 -29.23 -35.81 -5.48
C VAL A 22 -27.92 -35.26 -4.92
N LYS A 23 -26.84 -36.06 -4.93
CA LYS A 23 -25.52 -35.60 -4.51
C LYS A 23 -24.99 -34.48 -5.40
N ASP A 24 -25.14 -34.59 -6.72
CA ASP A 24 -24.74 -33.56 -7.68
C ASP A 24 -25.52 -32.26 -7.50
N ILE A 25 -26.82 -32.34 -7.21
CA ILE A 25 -27.63 -31.16 -6.89
C ILE A 25 -27.13 -30.50 -5.60
N PHE A 26 -26.88 -31.28 -4.55
CA PHE A 26 -26.37 -30.76 -3.28
C PHE A 26 -24.97 -30.13 -3.45
N GLU A 27 -24.07 -30.77 -4.20
CA GLU A 27 -22.75 -30.22 -4.50
C GLU A 27 -22.83 -28.94 -5.34
N GLY A 28 -23.73 -28.90 -6.32
CA GLY A 28 -24.00 -27.70 -7.12
C GLY A 28 -24.50 -26.53 -6.25
N LEU A 29 -25.46 -26.80 -5.35
CA LEU A 29 -25.98 -25.79 -4.42
C LEU A 29 -24.89 -25.30 -3.44
N TRP A 30 -24.07 -26.22 -2.92
CA TRP A 30 -23.00 -25.87 -1.99
C TRP A 30 -21.91 -25.03 -2.66
N LYS A 31 -21.55 -25.35 -3.91
CA LYS A 31 -20.62 -24.55 -4.73
C LYS A 31 -21.16 -23.16 -5.06
N LEU A 32 -22.46 -23.04 -5.33
CA LEU A 32 -23.09 -21.75 -5.59
C LEU A 32 -23.09 -20.87 -4.32
N ARG A 33 -23.44 -21.44 -3.17
CA ARG A 33 -23.42 -20.75 -1.89
C ARG A 33 -22.00 -20.37 -1.44
N SER A 34 -21.03 -21.29 -1.61
CA SER A 34 -19.63 -21.02 -1.27
C SER A 34 -18.97 -20.01 -2.22
N GLY A 35 -19.34 -20.01 -3.51
CA GLY A 35 -18.87 -19.05 -4.49
C GLY A 35 -19.33 -17.62 -4.20
N VAL A 36 -20.58 -17.42 -3.78
CA VAL A 36 -21.09 -16.09 -3.37
C VAL A 36 -20.43 -15.61 -2.09
N SER A 37 -20.28 -16.48 -1.08
CA SER A 37 -19.59 -16.15 0.17
C SER A 37 -18.11 -15.79 -0.06
N ALA A 38 -17.39 -16.55 -0.89
CA ALA A 38 -16.01 -16.25 -1.24
C ALA A 38 -15.88 -14.92 -1.99
N ARG A 39 -16.82 -14.61 -2.90
CA ARG A 39 -16.83 -13.34 -3.64
C ARG A 39 -17.09 -12.13 -2.75
N GLU A 40 -18.00 -12.25 -1.79
CA GLU A 40 -18.27 -11.16 -0.84
C GLU A 40 -17.15 -10.98 0.18
N THR A 41 -16.56 -12.07 0.68
CA THR A 41 -15.37 -12.03 1.53
C THR A 41 -14.20 -11.39 0.80
N LYS A 42 -13.94 -11.77 -0.45
CA LYS A 42 -12.88 -11.16 -1.27
C LYS A 42 -13.10 -9.66 -1.46
N ARG A 43 -14.33 -9.24 -1.78
CA ARG A 43 -14.66 -7.82 -1.92
C ARG A 43 -14.42 -7.03 -0.62
N ARG A 44 -14.73 -7.61 0.54
CA ARG A 44 -14.46 -6.97 1.84
C ARG A 44 -12.96 -6.87 2.12
N ILE A 45 -12.20 -7.93 1.85
CA ILE A 45 -10.74 -7.95 2.01
C ILE A 45 -10.10 -6.89 1.09
N ASP A 46 -10.50 -6.83 -0.18
CA ASP A 46 -9.97 -5.88 -1.14
C ASP A 46 -10.20 -4.43 -0.70
N VAL A 47 -11.38 -4.11 -0.14
CA VAL A 47 -11.69 -2.75 0.36
C VAL A 47 -10.86 -2.40 1.59
N VAL A 48 -10.69 -3.33 2.52
CA VAL A 48 -9.84 -3.11 3.71
C VAL A 48 -8.39 -2.91 3.29
N GLN A 49 -7.90 -3.73 2.36
CA GLN A 49 -6.53 -3.63 1.84
C GLN A 49 -6.28 -2.30 1.13
N GLN A 50 -7.20 -1.84 0.27
CA GLN A 50 -7.08 -0.53 -0.39
C GLN A 50 -7.05 0.63 0.62
N ARG A 51 -7.84 0.53 1.69
CA ARG A 51 -7.88 1.53 2.74
C ARG A 51 -6.56 1.57 3.50
N ASP A 52 -6.04 0.40 3.88
CA ASP A 52 -4.80 0.30 4.65
C ASP A 52 -3.58 0.72 3.80
N GLU A 53 -3.59 0.43 2.49
CA GLU A 53 -2.62 0.96 1.53
C GLU A 53 -2.68 2.49 1.40
N ALA A 54 -3.88 3.08 1.44
CA ALA A 54 -4.02 4.54 1.41
C ALA A 54 -3.48 5.18 2.69
N TYR A 55 -3.77 4.61 3.85
CA TYR A 55 -3.26 5.11 5.13
C TYR A 55 -1.73 5.03 5.21
N THR A 56 -1.14 3.91 4.82
CA THR A 56 0.32 3.73 4.84
C THR A 56 1.04 4.71 3.92
N ARG A 57 0.50 5.00 2.73
CA ARG A 57 1.06 6.04 1.84
C ARG A 57 1.04 7.42 2.48
N LEU A 58 -0.07 7.77 3.12
CA LEU A 58 -0.25 9.08 3.77
C LEU A 58 0.69 9.25 4.97
N GLU A 59 0.89 8.18 5.74
CA GLU A 59 1.86 8.15 6.83
C GLU A 59 3.31 8.28 6.34
N GLN A 60 3.68 7.57 5.27
CA GLN A 60 4.99 7.71 4.64
C GLN A 60 5.24 9.12 4.09
N GLU A 61 4.23 9.79 3.54
CA GLU A 61 4.34 11.16 3.06
C GLU A 61 4.55 12.14 4.23
N ARG A 62 3.82 11.96 5.33
CA ARG A 62 4.02 12.74 6.56
C ARG A 62 5.41 12.54 7.13
N ASP A 63 5.87 11.30 7.25
CA ASP A 63 7.22 10.99 7.73
C ASP A 63 8.33 11.59 6.85
N ARG A 64 8.09 11.71 5.54
CA ARG A 64 9.03 12.37 4.62
C ARG A 64 9.01 13.89 4.84
N ALA A 65 7.83 14.49 5.00
CA ALA A 65 7.70 15.92 5.27
C ALA A 65 8.35 16.28 6.61
N ASP A 66 8.06 15.54 7.68
CA ASP A 66 8.64 15.74 9.00
C ASP A 66 10.17 15.63 8.99
N ARG A 67 10.71 14.65 8.26
CA ARG A 67 12.17 14.51 8.08
C ARG A 67 12.76 15.71 7.33
N ALA A 68 12.10 16.18 6.27
CA ALA A 68 12.55 17.36 5.54
C ALA A 68 12.54 18.61 6.44
N GLU A 69 11.49 18.81 7.24
CA GLU A 69 11.40 19.93 8.18
C GLU A 69 12.51 19.88 9.24
N ARG A 70 12.78 18.70 9.82
CA ARG A 70 13.89 18.51 10.78
C ARG A 70 15.24 18.81 10.15
N ASN A 71 15.47 18.36 8.91
CA ASN A 71 16.71 18.65 8.19
C ASN A 71 16.88 20.14 7.92
N VAL A 72 15.80 20.83 7.53
CA VAL A 72 15.82 22.29 7.35
C VAL A 72 16.11 23.01 8.66
N ALA A 73 15.51 22.57 9.76
CA ALA A 73 15.78 23.13 11.09
C ALA A 73 17.26 22.96 11.49
N ALA A 74 17.81 21.75 11.34
CA ALA A 74 19.22 21.47 11.63
C ALA A 74 20.17 22.30 10.77
N LEU A 75 19.87 22.48 9.47
CA LEU A 75 20.66 23.33 8.59
C LEU A 75 20.61 24.80 9.01
N ARG A 76 19.47 25.30 9.49
CA ARG A 76 19.34 26.68 9.99
C ARG A 76 20.18 26.90 11.24
N GLU A 77 20.16 25.95 12.17
CA GLU A 77 21.00 25.98 13.36
C GLU A 77 22.48 25.98 12.97
N TYR A 78 22.89 25.06 12.10
CA TYR A 78 24.27 24.97 11.60
C TYR A 78 24.74 26.28 10.95
N VAL A 79 23.93 26.90 10.09
CA VAL A 79 24.25 28.18 9.45
C VAL A 79 24.37 29.31 10.49
N THR A 80 23.55 29.27 11.53
CA THR A 80 23.60 30.26 12.62
C THR A 80 24.90 30.12 13.41
N ASP A 81 25.28 28.90 13.78
CA ASP A 81 26.53 28.61 14.47
C ASP A 81 27.75 29.02 13.63
N LEU A 82 27.75 28.67 12.35
CA LEU A 82 28.81 29.07 11.43
C LEU A 82 28.93 30.59 11.34
N ARG A 83 27.80 31.30 11.30
CA ARG A 83 27.79 32.77 11.29
C ARG A 83 28.41 33.35 12.56
N ILE A 84 28.13 32.77 13.72
CA ILE A 84 28.73 33.18 14.99
C ILE A 84 30.25 32.95 14.95
N GLN A 85 30.68 31.76 14.51
CA GLN A 85 32.11 31.42 14.41
C GLN A 85 32.87 32.38 13.48
N LEU A 86 32.33 32.66 12.29
CA LEU A 86 32.94 33.60 11.33
C LEU A 86 33.03 35.02 11.91
N ARG A 87 31.99 35.47 12.61
CA ARG A 87 31.99 36.78 13.27
C ARG A 87 33.04 36.84 14.38
N THR A 88 33.17 35.80 15.19
CA THR A 88 34.19 35.70 16.25
C THR A 88 35.61 35.68 15.67
N ALA A 89 35.79 35.06 14.49
CA ALA A 89 37.04 35.08 13.75
C ALA A 89 37.35 36.43 13.07
N GLY A 90 36.46 37.44 13.20
CA GLY A 90 36.64 38.77 12.62
C GLY A 90 36.30 38.87 11.13
N VAL A 91 35.82 37.79 10.51
CA VAL A 91 35.45 37.78 9.09
C VAL A 91 34.19 38.60 8.89
N GLN A 92 34.30 39.66 8.09
CA GLN A 92 33.14 40.49 7.76
C GLN A 92 32.38 39.94 6.55
N ARG A 93 31.08 40.24 6.46
CA ARG A 93 30.20 39.69 5.43
C ARG A 93 30.65 40.01 3.99
N ASN A 94 31.32 41.14 3.81
CA ASN A 94 31.88 41.61 2.53
C ASN A 94 33.18 40.90 2.13
N GLU A 95 33.82 40.17 3.05
CA GLU A 95 35.04 39.38 2.79
C GLU A 95 34.70 37.93 2.40
N ILE A 96 33.46 37.51 2.63
CA ILE A 96 32.97 36.19 2.21
C ILE A 96 32.68 36.24 0.71
N ALA A 97 33.26 35.29 -0.03
CA ALA A 97 32.98 35.14 -1.46
C ALA A 97 31.47 35.08 -1.71
N PRO A 98 30.97 35.70 -2.80
CA PRO A 98 29.56 35.61 -3.15
C PRO A 98 29.15 34.14 -3.25
N GLN A 99 27.92 33.83 -2.84
CA GLN A 99 27.39 32.47 -2.94
C GLN A 99 27.62 31.96 -4.37
N PRO A 100 28.20 30.75 -4.52
CA PRO A 100 28.34 30.16 -5.83
C PRO A 100 26.95 30.06 -6.46
N ASP A 101 26.84 30.46 -7.71
CA ASP A 101 25.59 30.36 -8.46
C ASP A 101 25.25 28.89 -8.62
N LEU A 102 24.31 28.41 -7.79
CA LEU A 102 23.86 27.02 -7.74
C LEU A 102 23.20 26.60 -9.06
N GLU A 103 22.69 27.56 -9.86
CA GLU A 103 22.11 27.27 -11.17
C GLU A 103 23.18 27.00 -12.24
N ARG A 104 24.41 27.49 -12.04
CA ARG A 104 25.54 27.30 -12.96
C ARG A 104 26.49 26.17 -12.59
N THR A 105 26.50 25.72 -11.34
CA THR A 105 27.60 24.92 -10.81
C THR A 105 27.35 23.41 -10.78
N LEU A 106 26.10 22.95 -10.84
CA LEU A 106 25.78 21.52 -10.88
C LEU A 106 24.66 21.23 -11.88
N ASP A 107 24.95 20.47 -12.94
CA ASP A 107 23.90 19.90 -13.77
C ASP A 107 23.02 19.01 -12.90
N ARG A 108 21.70 19.23 -12.94
CA ARG A 108 20.71 18.45 -12.18
C ARG A 108 20.87 16.95 -12.42
N ASN A 109 21.35 16.55 -13.61
CA ASN A 109 21.60 15.16 -13.94
C ASN A 109 22.86 14.59 -13.27
N GLU A 110 23.87 15.40 -12.97
CA GLU A 110 25.06 14.98 -12.22
C GLU A 110 24.77 14.80 -10.75
N VAL A 111 24.01 15.73 -10.14
CA VAL A 111 23.58 15.61 -8.72
C VAL A 111 22.83 14.30 -8.50
N ARG A 112 21.89 13.98 -9.40
CA ARG A 112 21.09 12.76 -9.32
C ARG A 112 21.95 11.50 -9.45
N ARG A 113 22.97 11.53 -10.31
CA ARG A 113 23.91 10.41 -10.52
C ARG A 113 24.81 10.15 -9.31
N ILE A 114 25.13 11.18 -8.52
CA ILE A 114 25.90 11.04 -7.28
C ILE A 114 25.02 10.45 -6.18
N ILE A 115 23.79 10.96 -6.03
CA ILE A 115 22.83 10.49 -5.02
C ILE A 115 22.41 9.03 -5.27
N ASP A 116 22.22 8.63 -6.53
CA ASP A 116 21.80 7.26 -6.88
C ASP A 116 22.97 6.24 -6.84
N LYS A 117 24.22 6.68 -6.62
CA LYS A 117 25.43 5.84 -6.57
C LYS A 117 25.90 5.50 -5.15
N GLU A 118 25.33 6.12 -4.12
CA GLU A 118 25.46 5.72 -2.72
C GLU A 118 24.31 4.77 -2.31
#